data_AF-A0A2D4XJU8-F1
#
_entry.id   AF-A0A2D4XJU8-F1
#
_cell.length_a   1.000
_cell.length_b   1.000
_cell.length_c   1.000
_cell.angle_alpha   90.00
_cell.angle_beta   90.00
_cell.angle_gamma   90.00
#
_symmetry.space_group_name_H-M   'P 1'
#
loop_
_entity.id
_entity.type
_entity.pdbx_description
1 polymer ?
#
loop_
_entity_poly.entity_id
_entity_poly.type
_entity_poly.pdbx_seq_one_letter_code
_entity_poly.pdbx_strand_id
1 'polypeptide(L)'
;METNIYIQAMEIGYYHHEGITYERLKKILQLKTSGPIEGLREYTFIKWFIKNFDAPLMPIQGSEMMKRYYNVLIENQGDKENLQVYRDFSNKTYFLKGKAVKQYLDYLVLKETRQQAKNAQRASIVAIGIAILTLVLSIYFSAPPPPDFYVNGLEKPKSEKEIFSKHGDRIFYPDREKDGAMIQEIYELKDELNKADELIEYYESEDYIKQIRATGLSSHF
;
A
#
# COMPACT_ATOMS: atom_id res chain seq x y z
N MET A 1 12.79 6.79 3.58
CA MET A 1 11.33 7.04 3.59
C MET A 1 10.96 7.50 4.99
N GLU A 2 10.60 8.77 5.14
CA GLU A 2 9.95 9.23 6.38
C GLU A 2 8.63 8.46 6.50
N THR A 3 8.56 7.54 7.45
CA THR A 3 7.37 6.71 7.62
C THR A 3 6.40 7.48 8.49
N ASN A 4 5.14 7.57 8.06
CA ASN A 4 4.09 8.30 8.78
C ASN A 4 4.02 7.85 10.26
N ILE A 5 4.02 8.81 11.20
CA ILE A 5 4.04 8.55 12.66
C ILE A 5 2.91 7.64 13.14
N TYR A 6 1.74 7.68 12.49
CA TYR A 6 0.58 6.86 12.84
C TYR A 6 0.80 5.40 12.47
N ILE A 7 1.39 5.15 11.29
CA ILE A 7 1.75 3.80 10.85
C ILE A 7 2.85 3.24 11.76
N GLN A 8 3.87 4.04 12.08
CA GLN A 8 4.92 3.64 13.01
C GLN A 8 4.37 3.32 14.41
N ALA A 9 3.40 4.11 14.89
CA ALA A 9 2.76 3.85 16.17
C ALA A 9 2.01 2.52 16.18
N MET A 10 1.26 2.22 15.11
CA MET A 10 0.58 0.92 14.96
C MET A 10 1.57 -0.23 14.84
N GLU A 11 2.66 -0.07 14.09
CA GLU A 11 3.74 -1.06 14.00
C GLU A 11 4.31 -1.39 15.39
N ILE A 12 4.69 -0.37 16.15
CA ILE A 12 5.24 -0.55 17.51
C ILE A 12 4.21 -1.25 18.40
N GLY A 13 2.95 -0.81 18.37
CA GLY A 13 1.87 -1.40 19.16
C GLY A 13 1.52 -2.84 18.74
N TYR A 14 1.71 -3.20 17.47
CA TYR A 14 1.50 -4.55 16.97
C TYR A 14 2.55 -5.53 17.49
N TYR A 15 3.82 -5.11 17.56
CA TYR A 15 4.93 -5.95 18.03
C TYR A 15 5.12 -5.96 19.56
N HIS A 16 4.50 -5.06 20.32
CA HIS A 16 4.52 -5.05 21.79
C HIS A 16 3.24 -5.70 22.34
N HIS A 17 3.22 -7.03 22.43
CA HIS A 17 2.06 -7.79 22.90
C HIS A 17 1.71 -7.53 24.37
N GLU A 18 2.71 -7.16 25.18
CA GLU A 18 2.58 -6.75 26.58
C GLU A 18 1.99 -5.34 26.76
N GLY A 19 1.78 -4.61 25.65
CA GLY A 19 1.33 -3.24 25.64
C GLY A 19 2.49 -2.24 25.80
N ILE A 20 2.20 -0.97 25.55
CA ILE A 20 3.19 0.11 25.58
C ILE A 20 2.61 1.34 26.27
N THR A 21 3.44 2.05 27.04
CA THR A 21 3.04 3.33 27.60
C THR A 21 3.10 4.43 26.56
N TYR A 22 2.22 5.43 26.67
CA TYR A 22 2.23 6.56 25.73
C TYR A 22 3.58 7.30 25.77
N GLU A 23 4.15 7.48 26.97
CA GLU A 23 5.48 8.10 27.12
C GLU A 23 6.57 7.31 26.37
N ARG A 24 6.59 5.99 26.51
CA ARG A 24 7.57 5.12 25.82
C ARG A 24 7.36 5.15 24.31
N LEU A 25 6.11 5.07 23.86
CA LEU A 25 5.77 5.16 22.44
C LEU A 25 6.23 6.49 21.85
N LYS A 26 5.94 7.61 22.52
CA LYS A 26 6.38 8.95 22.11
C LYS A 26 7.89 9.02 21.97
N LYS A 27 8.66 8.51 22.96
CA LYS A 27 10.13 8.50 22.90
C LYS A 27 10.64 7.72 21.68
N ILE A 28 10.10 6.54 21.42
CA ILE A 28 10.50 5.73 20.26
C ILE A 28 10.18 6.45 18.95
N LEU A 29 8.99 7.06 18.85
CA LEU A 29 8.59 7.81 17.66
C LEU A 29 9.46 9.04 17.42
N GLN A 30 9.81 9.79 18.49
CA GLN A 30 10.71 10.95 18.38
C GLN A 30 12.09 10.55 17.84
N LEU A 31 12.61 9.37 18.19
CA LEU A 31 13.88 8.87 17.64
C LEU A 31 13.81 8.55 16.14
N LYS A 32 12.62 8.21 15.63
CA LYS A 32 12.39 7.81 14.23
C LYS A 32 11.85 8.94 13.34
N THR A 33 11.58 10.10 13.90
CA THR A 33 10.94 11.22 13.15
C THR A 33 11.82 12.46 13.20
N SER A 34 11.86 13.21 12.10
CA SER A 34 12.72 14.39 11.91
C SER A 34 12.34 15.63 12.75
N GLY A 35 11.38 15.53 13.68
CA GLY A 35 10.93 16.67 14.46
C GLY A 35 10.22 16.30 15.77
N PRO A 36 10.18 17.23 16.75
CA PRO A 36 9.65 16.97 18.08
C PRO A 36 8.14 16.71 18.06
N ILE A 37 7.69 15.80 18.93
CA ILE A 37 6.26 15.52 19.18
C ILE A 37 5.87 16.28 20.44
N GLU A 38 5.50 17.55 20.29
CA GLU A 38 5.18 18.45 21.40
C GLU A 38 4.01 19.39 21.01
N GLY A 39 3.40 20.03 22.00
CA GLY A 39 2.35 21.02 21.80
C GLY A 39 1.16 20.50 20.98
N LEU A 40 0.80 21.23 19.92
CA LEU A 40 -0.37 20.92 19.09
C LEU A 40 -0.23 19.60 18.33
N ARG A 41 1.00 19.26 17.94
CA ARG A 41 1.31 18.00 17.25
C ARG A 41 1.08 16.83 18.18
N GLU A 42 1.54 16.95 19.42
CA GLU A 42 1.30 15.96 20.47
C GLU A 42 -0.19 15.82 20.79
N TYR A 43 -0.89 16.94 20.97
CA TYR A 43 -2.33 16.93 21.23
C TYR A 43 -3.13 16.23 20.12
N THR A 44 -2.79 16.49 18.85
CA THR A 44 -3.42 15.84 17.70
C THR A 44 -3.09 14.35 17.66
N PHE A 45 -1.85 13.99 17.97
CA PHE A 45 -1.43 12.60 18.08
C PHE A 45 -2.18 11.86 19.19
N ILE A 46 -2.39 12.48 20.36
CA ILE A 46 -3.18 11.90 21.47
C ILE A 46 -4.62 11.63 21.04
N LYS A 47 -5.27 12.56 20.33
CA LYS A 47 -6.64 12.35 19.79
C LYS A 47 -6.71 11.12 18.88
N TRP A 48 -5.70 10.91 18.06
CA TRP A 48 -5.61 9.72 17.22
C TRP A 48 -5.28 8.48 18.07
N PHE A 49 -4.36 8.59 19.03
CA PHE A 49 -3.91 7.50 19.88
C PHE A 49 -5.07 6.87 20.66
N ILE A 50 -5.87 7.66 21.37
CA ILE A 50 -7.02 7.16 22.17
C ILE A 50 -8.09 6.45 21.32
N LYS A 51 -8.16 6.74 20.02
CA LYS A 51 -9.05 6.04 19.09
C LYS A 51 -8.53 4.65 18.74
N ASN A 52 -7.21 4.48 18.64
CA ASN A 52 -6.56 3.27 18.13
C ASN A 52 -5.97 2.37 19.22
N PHE A 53 -5.70 2.93 20.39
CA PHE A 53 -5.16 2.24 21.55
C PHE A 53 -6.21 2.20 22.67
N ASP A 54 -6.20 1.13 23.44
CA ASP A 54 -7.09 0.95 24.59
C ASP A 54 -6.33 0.62 25.86
N ALA A 55 -6.92 0.96 27.00
CA ALA A 55 -6.44 0.61 28.32
C ALA A 55 -7.59 -0.08 29.07
N PRO A 56 -7.47 -1.38 29.43
CA PRO A 56 -8.57 -2.21 29.96
C PRO A 56 -9.32 -1.67 31.20
N LEU A 57 -8.80 -0.62 31.85
CA LEU A 57 -9.31 -0.09 33.12
C LEU A 57 -9.43 1.44 33.14
N MET A 58 -9.36 2.11 31.97
CA MET A 58 -9.57 3.56 31.93
C MET A 58 -10.15 3.98 30.56
N PRO A 59 -11.47 4.21 30.45
CA PRO A 59 -12.03 4.83 29.26
C PRO A 59 -11.53 6.28 29.20
N ILE A 60 -10.51 6.53 28.38
CA ILE A 60 -10.05 7.89 28.08
C ILE A 60 -10.98 8.44 27.00
N GLN A 61 -12.19 8.77 27.41
CA GLN A 61 -13.22 9.27 26.53
C GLN A 61 -13.92 10.45 27.21
N GLY A 62 -14.06 11.55 26.47
CA GLY A 62 -14.76 12.74 26.94
C GLY A 62 -14.10 14.05 26.50
N SER A 63 -14.93 15.06 26.26
CA SER A 63 -14.50 16.43 25.93
C SER A 63 -13.69 17.05 27.07
N GLU A 64 -14.00 16.73 28.33
CA GLU A 64 -13.32 17.29 29.50
C GLU A 64 -11.86 16.81 29.61
N MET A 65 -11.61 15.50 29.46
CA MET A 65 -10.24 14.95 29.50
C MET A 65 -9.37 15.56 28.38
N MET A 66 -9.94 15.72 27.19
CA MET A 66 -9.24 16.38 26.09
C MET A 66 -8.98 17.86 26.36
N LYS A 67 -9.86 18.57 27.07
CA LYS A 67 -9.61 19.95 27.49
C LYS A 67 -8.45 20.02 28.48
N ARG A 68 -8.38 19.10 29.45
CA ARG A 68 -7.27 19.02 30.41
C ARG A 68 -5.93 18.78 29.70
N TYR A 69 -5.87 17.89 28.71
CA TYR A 69 -4.66 17.66 27.91
C TYR A 69 -4.28 18.90 27.08
N TYR A 70 -5.27 19.61 26.52
CA TYR A 70 -5.03 20.85 25.79
C TYR A 70 -4.38 21.91 26.70
N ASN A 71 -4.89 22.09 27.92
CA ASN A 71 -4.36 23.06 28.87
C ASN A 71 -2.90 22.77 29.26
N VAL A 72 -2.54 21.49 29.40
CA VAL A 72 -1.16 21.08 29.71
C VAL A 72 -0.22 21.28 28.52
N LEU A 73 -0.65 20.89 27.31
CA LEU A 73 0.22 20.85 26.13
C LEU A 73 0.32 22.18 25.39
N ILE A 74 -0.74 23.00 25.42
CA ILE A 74 -0.86 24.22 24.59
C ILE A 74 -0.83 25.47 25.45
N GLU A 75 -1.71 25.55 26.44
CA GLU A 75 -1.82 26.76 27.26
C GLU A 75 -0.70 26.86 28.31
N ASN A 76 0.11 25.81 28.48
CA ASN A 76 1.12 25.69 29.53
C ASN A 76 0.57 26.05 30.92
N GLN A 77 -0.73 25.83 31.13
CA GLN A 77 -1.38 26.08 32.40
C GLN A 77 -1.02 24.92 33.32
N GLY A 78 0.02 25.13 34.12
CA GLY A 78 0.60 24.18 35.08
C GLY A 78 -0.29 23.91 36.30
N ASP A 79 -1.61 23.88 36.13
CA ASP A 79 -2.51 23.36 37.14
C ASP A 79 -2.08 21.92 37.48
N LYS A 80 -1.76 21.71 38.77
CA LYS A 80 -1.24 20.44 39.28
C LYS A 80 -2.19 19.29 38.96
N GLU A 81 -3.50 19.55 38.96
CA GLU A 81 -4.50 18.54 38.66
C GLU A 81 -4.42 18.11 37.19
N ASN A 82 -4.36 19.05 36.25
CA ASN A 82 -4.27 18.74 34.82
C ASN A 82 -2.95 18.05 34.47
N LEU A 83 -1.84 18.49 35.08
CA LEU A 83 -0.55 17.85 34.93
C LEU A 83 -0.55 16.40 35.46
N GLN A 84 -1.19 16.16 36.60
CA GLN A 84 -1.33 14.82 37.17
C GLN A 84 -2.16 13.92 36.24
N VAL A 85 -3.30 14.41 35.76
CA VAL A 85 -4.16 13.67 34.81
C VAL A 85 -3.39 13.31 33.54
N TYR A 86 -2.58 14.23 33.01
CA TYR A 86 -1.74 13.96 31.85
C TYR A 86 -0.63 12.94 32.12
N ARG A 87 0.01 12.99 33.30
CA ARG A 87 1.02 12.00 33.72
C ARG A 87 0.41 10.61 33.89
N ASP A 88 -0.76 10.53 34.52
CA ASP A 88 -1.50 9.28 34.72
C ASP A 88 -1.90 8.67 33.38
N PHE A 89 -2.34 9.50 32.42
CA PHE A 89 -2.55 9.08 31.04
C PHE A 89 -1.26 8.55 30.40
N SER A 90 -0.15 9.30 30.53
CA SER A 90 1.11 9.01 29.83
C SER A 90 1.79 7.72 30.29
N ASN A 91 1.65 7.40 31.58
CA ASN A 91 2.31 6.27 32.24
C ASN A 91 1.50 4.96 32.18
N LYS A 92 0.25 5.02 31.72
CA LYS A 92 -0.58 3.82 31.57
C LYS A 92 -0.11 2.97 30.40
N THR A 93 -0.32 1.66 30.55
CA THR A 93 -0.02 0.69 29.49
C THR A 93 -1.23 0.57 28.58
N TYR A 94 -0.99 0.70 27.28
CA TYR A 94 -2.00 0.65 26.24
C TYR A 94 -1.75 -0.51 25.28
N PHE A 95 -2.84 -1.06 24.76
CA PHE A 95 -2.84 -2.13 23.78
C PHE A 95 -3.46 -1.62 22.48
N LEU A 96 -2.92 -2.07 21.35
CA LEU A 96 -3.46 -1.73 20.04
C LEU A 96 -4.84 -2.40 19.88
N LYS A 97 -5.87 -1.63 19.56
CA LYS A 97 -7.23 -2.17 19.33
C LYS A 97 -7.25 -3.06 18.10
N GLY A 98 -8.09 -4.09 18.12
CA GLY A 98 -8.24 -5.02 16.98
C GLY A 98 -8.55 -4.32 15.65
N LYS A 99 -9.32 -3.21 15.66
CA LYS A 99 -9.56 -2.40 14.46
C LYS A 99 -8.27 -1.77 13.90
N ALA A 100 -7.41 -1.24 14.78
CA ALA A 100 -6.15 -0.64 14.39
C ALA A 100 -5.13 -1.70 13.95
N VAL A 101 -5.14 -2.88 14.58
CA VAL A 101 -4.39 -4.07 14.11
C VAL A 101 -4.78 -4.41 12.68
N LYS A 102 -6.09 -4.50 12.39
CA LYS A 102 -6.57 -4.75 11.03
C LYS A 102 -6.08 -3.69 10.05
N GLN A 103 -6.21 -2.40 10.39
CA GLN A 103 -5.73 -1.31 9.54
C GLN A 103 -4.23 -1.39 9.24
N TYR A 104 -3.43 -1.80 10.24
CA TYR A 104 -2.00 -2.00 10.04
C TYR A 104 -1.69 -3.18 9.12
N LEU A 105 -2.39 -4.31 9.27
CA LEU A 105 -2.26 -5.45 8.37
C LEU A 105 -2.69 -5.12 6.95
N ASP A 106 -3.81 -4.42 6.78
CA ASP A 106 -4.30 -3.95 5.47
C ASP A 106 -3.25 -3.04 4.80
N TYR A 107 -2.60 -2.16 5.58
CA TYR A 107 -1.48 -1.35 5.11
C TYR A 107 -0.28 -2.19 4.65
N LEU A 108 0.09 -3.24 5.40
CA LEU A 108 1.18 -4.13 5.01
C LEU A 108 0.88 -4.87 3.70
N VAL A 109 -0.34 -5.37 3.54
CA VAL A 109 -0.80 -6.02 2.30
C VAL A 109 -0.74 -5.03 1.15
N LEU A 110 -1.26 -3.80 1.31
CA LEU A 110 -1.21 -2.78 0.27
C LEU A 110 0.24 -2.38 -0.10
N LYS A 111 1.13 -2.34 0.88
CA LYS A 111 2.54 -2.06 0.66
C LYS A 111 3.20 -3.17 -0.16
N GLU A 112 2.87 -4.43 0.15
CA GLU A 112 3.38 -5.58 -0.58
C GLU A 112 2.81 -5.65 -2.00
N THR A 113 1.51 -5.43 -2.20
CA THR A 113 0.88 -5.43 -3.53
C THR A 113 1.46 -4.33 -4.41
N ARG A 114 1.70 -3.13 -3.88
CA ARG A 114 2.41 -2.06 -4.60
C ARG A 114 3.81 -2.48 -5.03
N GLN A 115 4.53 -3.18 -4.15
CA GLN A 115 5.87 -3.66 -4.48
C GLN A 115 5.83 -4.75 -5.57
N GLN A 116 4.87 -5.67 -5.49
CA GLN A 116 4.65 -6.69 -6.51
C GLN A 116 4.22 -6.08 -7.85
N ALA A 117 3.35 -5.07 -7.84
CA ALA A 117 2.95 -4.34 -9.03
C ALA A 117 4.14 -3.66 -9.72
N LYS A 118 5.02 -2.98 -8.95
CA LYS A 118 6.27 -2.39 -9.48
C LYS A 118 7.18 -3.45 -10.08
N ASN A 119 7.29 -4.62 -9.45
CA ASN A 119 8.09 -5.72 -9.96
C ASN A 119 7.48 -6.30 -11.26
N ALA A 120 6.16 -6.46 -11.32
CA ALA A 120 5.43 -6.93 -12.50
C ALA A 120 5.53 -5.96 -13.67
N GLN A 121 5.48 -4.65 -13.40
CA GLN A 121 5.71 -3.61 -14.42
C GLN A 121 7.13 -3.71 -14.99
N ARG A 122 8.15 -3.87 -14.15
CA ARG A 122 9.53 -4.09 -14.60
C ARG A 122 9.68 -5.36 -15.44
N ALA A 123 9.08 -6.47 -15.00
CA ALA A 123 9.08 -7.72 -15.76
C ALA A 123 8.38 -7.56 -17.11
N SER A 124 7.28 -6.80 -17.17
CA SER A 124 6.55 -6.52 -18.40
C SER A 124 7.39 -5.69 -19.39
N ILE A 125 8.11 -4.68 -18.92
CA ILE A 125 9.02 -3.88 -19.75
C ILE A 125 10.10 -4.77 -20.38
N VAL A 126 10.68 -5.69 -19.60
CA VAL A 126 11.68 -6.65 -20.11
C VAL A 126 11.06 -7.59 -21.14
N ALA A 127 9.85 -8.11 -20.88
CA ALA A 127 9.14 -8.99 -21.81
C ALA A 127 8.81 -8.28 -23.14
N ILE A 128 8.38 -7.02 -23.10
CA ILE A 128 8.17 -6.19 -24.29
C ILE A 128 9.49 -6.03 -25.07
N GLY A 129 10.61 -5.77 -24.39
CA GLY A 129 11.92 -5.68 -25.03
C GLY A 129 12.33 -6.98 -25.73
N ILE A 130 12.12 -8.13 -25.09
CA ILE A 130 12.39 -9.45 -25.68
C ILE A 130 11.47 -9.69 -26.88
N ALA A 131 10.19 -9.36 -26.79
CA ALA A 131 9.24 -9.52 -27.89
C ALA A 131 9.61 -8.68 -29.13
N ILE A 132 10.10 -7.45 -28.93
CA ILE A 132 10.60 -6.62 -30.02
C ILE A 132 11.86 -7.25 -30.64
N LEU A 133 12.79 -7.73 -29.81
CA LEU A 133 14.01 -8.38 -30.29
C LEU A 133 13.70 -9.64 -31.11
N THR A 134 12.76 -10.48 -30.65
CA THR A 134 12.37 -11.70 -31.37
C THR A 134 11.67 -11.39 -32.68
N LEU A 135 10.83 -10.34 -32.74
CA LEU A 135 10.24 -9.88 -34.00
C LEU A 135 11.32 -9.42 -34.99
N VAL A 136 12.30 -8.63 -34.55
CA VAL A 136 13.40 -8.16 -35.42
C VAL A 136 14.26 -9.33 -35.91
N LEU A 137 14.61 -10.27 -35.02
CA LEU A 137 15.35 -11.47 -35.38
C LEU A 137 14.56 -12.37 -36.34
N SER A 138 13.25 -12.51 -36.15
CA SER A 138 12.39 -13.29 -37.05
C SER A 138 12.36 -12.70 -38.45
N ILE A 139 12.38 -11.37 -38.59
CA ILE A 139 12.45 -10.71 -39.89
C ILE A 139 13.83 -10.95 -40.53
N TYR A 140 14.91 -10.86 -39.74
CA TYR A 140 16.28 -11.05 -40.23
C TYR A 140 16.59 -12.51 -40.64
N PHE A 141 16.04 -13.49 -39.94
CA PHE A 141 16.19 -14.92 -40.23
C PHE A 141 15.05 -15.49 -41.10
N SER A 142 14.16 -14.65 -41.63
CA SER A 142 13.12 -15.07 -42.57
C SER A 142 13.78 -15.49 -43.90
N ALA A 143 14.17 -16.76 -44.00
CA ALA A 143 14.55 -17.36 -45.26
C ALA A 143 13.31 -17.39 -46.16
N PRO A 144 13.41 -16.98 -47.44
CA PRO A 144 12.30 -17.14 -48.37
C PRO A 144 11.88 -18.61 -48.41
N PRO A 145 10.57 -18.93 -48.40
CA PRO A 145 10.14 -20.30 -48.54
C PRO A 145 10.76 -20.87 -49.83
N PRO A 146 11.28 -22.10 -49.82
CA PRO A 146 11.81 -22.71 -51.04
C PRO A 146 10.70 -22.69 -52.10
N PRO A 147 11.00 -22.31 -53.35
CA PRO A 147 9.99 -22.14 -54.39
C PRO A 147 9.23 -23.45 -54.59
N ASP A 148 7.90 -23.34 -54.61
CA ASP A 148 6.97 -24.45 -54.68
C ASP A 148 7.33 -25.40 -55.83
N PHE A 149 7.73 -26.63 -55.48
CA PHE A 149 7.87 -27.69 -56.46
C PHE A 149 6.48 -28.03 -57.01
N TYR A 150 6.35 -27.89 -58.34
CA TYR A 150 5.21 -28.27 -59.17
C TYR A 150 4.52 -29.55 -58.67
N VAL A 151 3.24 -29.41 -58.30
CA VAL A 151 2.35 -30.55 -58.02
C VAL A 151 1.98 -31.20 -59.36
N ASN A 152 2.80 -32.13 -59.82
CA ASN A 152 2.34 -33.17 -60.74
C ASN A 152 1.50 -34.17 -59.93
N GLY A 153 0.25 -34.33 -60.35
CA GLY A 153 -0.78 -35.00 -59.59
C GLY A 153 -0.44 -36.44 -59.22
N LEU A 154 -0.91 -36.85 -58.05
CA LEU A 154 -1.27 -38.22 -57.69
C LEU A 154 -2.24 -38.15 -56.51
N GLU A 155 -3.43 -38.69 -56.75
CA GLU A 155 -4.30 -39.43 -55.82
C GLU A 155 -4.60 -38.85 -54.43
N LYS A 156 -5.90 -38.62 -54.20
CA LYS A 156 -6.47 -38.68 -52.84
C LYS A 156 -6.43 -40.12 -52.34
N PRO A 157 -5.99 -40.37 -51.08
CA PRO A 157 -6.62 -41.40 -50.27
C PRO A 157 -7.15 -40.75 -48.97
N LYS A 158 -8.46 -40.82 -48.72
CA LYS A 158 -9.19 -41.88 -48.00
C LYS A 158 -8.77 -42.01 -46.53
N SER A 159 -9.75 -41.77 -45.65
CA SER A 159 -9.68 -41.94 -44.21
C SER A 159 -9.33 -43.37 -43.80
N GLU A 160 -8.51 -43.54 -42.77
CA GLU A 160 -8.89 -44.27 -41.54
C GLU A 160 -7.74 -44.37 -40.52
N LYS A 161 -8.14 -44.24 -39.25
CA LYS A 161 -7.66 -44.93 -38.03
C LYS A 161 -6.35 -44.49 -37.37
N GLU A 162 -6.57 -43.79 -36.26
CA GLU A 162 -5.98 -43.96 -34.93
C GLU A 162 -4.75 -44.86 -34.80
N ILE A 163 -3.65 -44.26 -34.31
CA ILE A 163 -2.72 -44.94 -33.41
C ILE A 163 -2.53 -44.03 -32.19
N PHE A 164 -3.11 -44.46 -31.07
CA PHE A 164 -2.85 -43.92 -29.73
C PHE A 164 -1.36 -44.05 -29.37
N SER A 165 -0.73 -42.96 -28.93
CA SER A 165 0.34 -43.05 -27.92
C SER A 165 0.05 -42.09 -26.76
N LYS A 166 -0.63 -42.67 -25.77
CA LYS A 166 -0.72 -42.33 -24.35
C LYS A 166 0.49 -41.55 -23.81
N HIS A 167 0.29 -40.30 -23.36
CA HIS A 167 0.87 -39.68 -22.15
C HIS A 167 0.07 -38.41 -21.77
N GLY A 168 0.00 -38.11 -20.46
CA GLY A 168 -0.84 -37.07 -19.79
C GLY A 168 -0.87 -35.70 -20.46
N ASP A 169 -1.89 -34.86 -20.31
CA ASP A 169 -2.62 -34.52 -19.09
C ASP A 169 -3.99 -33.88 -19.43
N ARG A 170 -4.88 -33.85 -18.43
CA ARG A 170 -6.22 -33.27 -18.52
C ARG A 170 -6.15 -31.80 -18.97
N ILE A 171 -6.63 -31.52 -20.19
CA ILE A 171 -6.97 -30.16 -20.62
C ILE A 171 -8.29 -29.79 -19.95
N PHE A 172 -8.21 -28.94 -18.93
CA PHE A 172 -9.34 -28.25 -18.34
C PHE A 172 -9.79 -27.16 -19.33
N TYR A 173 -11.00 -27.28 -19.88
CA TYR A 173 -11.58 -26.21 -20.70
C TYR A 173 -12.14 -25.13 -19.77
N PRO A 174 -11.64 -23.88 -19.82
CA PRO A 174 -12.18 -22.81 -18.99
C PRO A 174 -13.53 -22.32 -19.51
N ASP A 175 -14.41 -22.04 -18.56
CA ASP A 175 -15.77 -21.54 -18.74
C ASP A 175 -15.71 -20.05 -19.17
N ARG A 176 -16.05 -19.78 -20.44
CA ARG A 176 -15.75 -18.51 -21.13
C ARG A 176 -16.49 -17.29 -20.56
N GLU A 177 -17.53 -17.48 -19.74
CA GLU A 177 -18.33 -16.39 -19.18
C GLU A 177 -17.72 -15.81 -17.89
N LYS A 178 -17.13 -16.65 -17.03
CA LYS A 178 -16.44 -16.19 -15.80
C LYS A 178 -15.16 -15.44 -16.12
N ASP A 179 -14.44 -15.90 -17.14
CA ASP A 179 -13.19 -15.25 -17.57
C ASP A 179 -13.47 -13.90 -18.23
N GLY A 180 -14.59 -13.75 -18.94
CA GLY A 180 -14.99 -12.46 -19.52
C GLY A 180 -15.27 -11.39 -18.47
N ALA A 181 -16.02 -11.75 -17.42
CA ALA A 181 -16.28 -10.86 -16.28
C ALA A 181 -14.99 -10.54 -15.50
N MET A 182 -14.13 -11.54 -15.29
CA MET A 182 -12.85 -11.35 -14.60
C MET A 182 -11.88 -10.48 -15.40
N ILE A 183 -11.83 -10.64 -16.73
CA ILE A 183 -11.03 -9.79 -17.61
C ILE A 183 -11.55 -8.34 -17.58
N GLN A 184 -12.86 -8.16 -17.57
CA GLN A 184 -13.47 -6.83 -17.48
C GLN A 184 -13.18 -6.14 -16.14
N GLU A 185 -13.28 -6.86 -15.02
CA GLU A 185 -12.85 -6.36 -13.70
C GLU A 185 -11.36 -6.01 -13.68
N ILE A 186 -10.50 -6.81 -14.32
CA ILE A 186 -9.06 -6.52 -14.44
C ILE A 186 -8.82 -5.23 -15.25
N TYR A 187 -9.61 -4.94 -16.28
CA TYR A 187 -9.51 -3.70 -17.06
C TYR A 187 -9.98 -2.48 -16.26
N GLU A 188 -11.08 -2.60 -15.53
CA GLU A 188 -11.61 -1.52 -14.67
C GLU A 188 -10.64 -1.20 -13.53
N LEU A 189 -10.09 -2.24 -12.88
CA LEU A 189 -9.09 -2.08 -11.83
C LEU A 189 -7.79 -1.47 -12.35
N LYS A 190 -7.38 -1.78 -13.59
CA LYS A 190 -6.22 -1.14 -14.22
C LYS A 190 -6.45 0.34 -14.50
N ASP A 191 -7.64 0.72 -14.95
CA ASP A 191 -7.98 2.12 -15.21
C ASP A 191 -8.03 2.93 -13.90
N GLU A 192 -8.59 2.35 -12.85
CA GLU A 192 -8.62 2.96 -11.51
C GLU A 192 -7.21 3.09 -10.91
N LEU A 193 -6.35 2.07 -11.09
CA LEU A 193 -4.96 2.12 -10.66
C LEU A 193 -4.17 3.19 -11.41
N ASN A 194 -4.39 3.32 -12.73
CA ASN A 194 -3.70 4.32 -13.54
C ASN A 194 -4.11 5.75 -13.15
N LYS A 195 -5.39 5.97 -12.86
CA LYS A 195 -5.89 7.24 -12.29
C LYS A 195 -5.29 7.54 -10.91
N ALA A 196 -5.13 6.51 -10.08
CA ALA A 196 -4.51 6.67 -8.77
C ALA A 196 -3.01 6.99 -8.86
N ASP A 197 -2.30 6.38 -9.81
CA ASP A 197 -0.88 6.65 -10.07
C ASP A 197 -0.67 8.05 -10.66
N GLU A 198 -1.52 8.52 -11.58
CA GLU A 198 -1.51 9.91 -12.07
C GLU A 198 -1.74 10.93 -10.94
N LEU A 199 -2.63 10.60 -9.99
CA LEU A 199 -2.86 11.45 -8.81
C LEU A 199 -1.66 11.47 -7.87
N ILE A 200 -1.00 10.32 -7.66
CA ILE A 200 0.22 10.26 -6.84
C ILE A 200 1.34 11.06 -7.50
N GLU A 201 1.53 10.92 -8.81
CA GLU A 201 2.53 11.68 -9.55
C GLU A 201 2.26 13.19 -9.50
N TYR A 202 0.99 13.59 -9.56
CA TYR A 202 0.58 14.97 -9.33
C TYR A 202 0.94 15.48 -7.92
N TYR A 203 0.69 14.68 -6.87
CA TYR A 203 1.00 15.05 -5.48
C TYR A 203 2.51 14.99 -5.16
N GLU A 204 3.28 14.18 -5.89
CA GLU A 204 4.74 14.09 -5.79
C GLU A 204 5.45 15.08 -6.72
N SER A 205 4.71 15.78 -7.61
CA SER A 205 5.28 16.77 -8.52
C SER A 205 5.84 17.99 -7.78
N GLU A 206 6.99 18.47 -8.26
CA GLU A 206 7.65 19.68 -7.75
C GLU A 206 6.74 20.92 -7.83
N ASP A 207 5.76 20.92 -8.74
CA ASP A 207 4.79 22.01 -8.89
C ASP A 207 3.74 22.01 -7.77
N TYR A 208 3.24 20.85 -7.33
CA TYR A 208 2.36 20.74 -6.17
C TYR A 208 3.10 21.09 -4.87
N ILE A 209 4.35 20.62 -4.72
CA ILE A 209 5.21 20.96 -3.58
C ILE A 209 5.54 22.46 -3.54
N LYS A 210 5.75 23.10 -4.70
CA LYS A 210 5.90 24.56 -4.82
C LYS A 210 4.63 25.31 -4.49
N GLN A 211 3.45 24.85 -4.92
CA GLN A 211 2.17 25.48 -4.58
C GLN A 211 1.89 25.44 -3.07
N ILE A 212 2.16 24.32 -2.39
CA ILE A 212 2.06 24.24 -0.92
C ILE A 212 3.05 25.21 -0.26
N ARG A 213 4.28 25.29 -0.77
CA ARG A 213 5.30 26.20 -0.22
C ARG A 213 4.93 27.67 -0.44
N ALA A 214 4.34 28.02 -1.57
CA ALA A 214 3.88 29.37 -1.91
C ALA A 214 2.65 29.80 -1.10
N THR A 215 1.69 28.89 -0.88
CA THR A 215 0.50 29.16 -0.04
C THR A 215 0.86 29.20 1.45
N GLY A 216 1.86 28.44 1.91
CA GLY A 216 2.40 28.54 3.27
C GLY A 216 3.11 29.87 3.55
N LEU A 217 3.87 30.40 2.56
CA LEU A 217 4.54 31.71 2.66
C LEU A 217 3.59 32.91 2.55
N SER A 218 2.42 32.75 1.91
CA SER A 218 1.40 33.81 1.84
C SER A 218 0.56 33.98 3.13
N SER A 219 0.71 33.09 4.12
CA SER A 219 -0.02 33.18 5.39
C SER A 219 0.72 33.94 6.49
N HIS A 220 1.89 34.49 6.17
CA HIS A 220 2.68 35.36 7.03
C HIS A 220 3.09 36.64 6.30
N PHE A 221 2.09 37.45 5.90
CA PHE A 221 2.19 38.90 5.72
C PHE A 221 0.83 39.54 6.01
#